data_AF-F5S8X4-F1
#
_entry.id   AF-F5S8X4-F1
#
_cell.length_a   1.000
_cell.length_b   1.000
_cell.length_c   1.000
_cell.angle_alpha   90.00
_cell.angle_beta   90.00
_cell.angle_gamma   90.00
#
_symmetry.space_group_name_H-M   'P 1'
#
loop_
_entity.id
_entity.type
_entity.pdbx_description
1 polymer ?
#
loop_
_entity_poly.entity_id
_entity_poly.type
_entity_poly.pdbx_seq_one_letter_code
_entity_poly.pdbx_strand_id
1 'polypeptide(L)'
;MNKLLNMDDKIVAAVVADDPDAAAVADDLAHSLREMQAGQFARQTEITLSPVAQTRHQTGLSQEKFAALLGISANTLKSWEQQRRQPSGAARTLLHLLHKHPELVHEIRQ
;
A
#
# COMPACT_ATOMS: atom_id res chain seq x y z
N MET A 1 -13.67 25.89 26.70
CA MET A 1 -12.47 26.38 25.98
C MET A 1 -11.33 25.41 26.23
N ASN A 2 -11.26 24.31 25.47
CA ASN A 2 -10.13 23.38 25.56
C ASN A 2 -9.68 23.08 24.14
N LYS A 3 -8.90 24.01 23.58
CA LYS A 3 -8.35 23.91 22.23
C LYS A 3 -7.12 22.99 22.29
N LEU A 4 -7.35 21.71 22.58
CA LEU A 4 -6.41 20.68 22.16
C LEU A 4 -6.41 20.77 20.63
N LEU A 5 -5.33 21.26 20.05
CA LEU A 5 -5.11 21.24 18.59
C LEU A 5 -5.35 19.81 18.13
N ASN A 6 -6.39 19.61 17.31
CA ASN A 6 -6.67 18.31 16.71
C ASN A 6 -5.46 17.92 15.82
N MET A 7 -5.30 16.63 15.51
CA MET A 7 -4.11 16.14 14.79
C MET A 7 -3.92 16.81 13.42
N ASP A 8 -5.01 17.21 12.77
CA ASP A 8 -5.03 18.03 11.54
C ASP A 8 -4.42 19.41 11.75
N ASP A 9 -4.80 20.14 12.81
CA ASP A 9 -4.24 21.47 13.09
C ASP A 9 -2.72 21.41 13.35
N LYS A 10 -2.24 20.32 13.97
CA LYS A 10 -0.80 20.09 14.19
C LYS A 10 -0.04 19.85 12.88
N ILE A 11 -0.63 19.12 11.94
CA ILE A 11 -0.04 18.87 10.62
C ILE A 11 0.03 20.18 9.83
N VAL A 12 -1.06 20.96 9.80
CA VAL A 12 -1.10 22.26 9.11
C VAL A 12 -0.06 23.22 9.69
N ALA A 13 0.02 23.31 11.03
CA ALA A 13 1.01 24.16 11.69
C ALA A 13 2.46 23.74 11.39
N ALA A 14 2.73 22.43 11.30
CA ALA A 14 4.05 21.93 10.93
C ALA A 14 4.42 22.28 9.48
N VAL A 15 3.46 22.18 8.55
CA VAL A 15 3.67 22.54 7.14
C VAL A 15 3.94 24.04 6.98
N VAL A 16 3.15 24.90 7.62
CA VAL A 16 3.34 26.37 7.55
C VAL A 16 4.63 26.83 8.24
N ALA A 17 5.08 26.09 9.27
CA ALA A 17 6.36 26.39 9.91
C ALA A 17 7.57 26.06 9.02
N ASP A 18 7.47 25.06 8.15
CA ASP A 18 8.51 24.68 7.18
C ASP A 18 8.47 25.57 5.92
N ASP A 19 7.26 25.92 5.47
CA ASP A 19 7.01 26.81 4.33
C ASP A 19 5.96 27.89 4.71
N PRO A 20 6.40 29.12 5.05
CA PRO A 20 5.50 30.22 5.39
C PRO A 20 4.50 30.58 4.29
N ASP A 21 4.83 30.34 3.01
CA ASP A 21 3.94 30.64 1.88
C ASP A 21 2.75 29.66 1.83
N ALA A 22 2.88 28.47 2.44
CA ALA A 22 1.79 27.51 2.60
C ALA A 22 0.64 28.03 3.50
N ALA A 23 0.85 29.14 4.23
CA ALA A 23 -0.21 29.80 4.99
C ALA A 23 -1.41 30.19 4.11
N ALA A 24 -1.18 30.48 2.82
CA ALA A 24 -2.23 30.83 1.87
C ALA A 24 -3.24 29.69 1.60
N VAL A 25 -2.85 28.43 1.86
CA VAL A 25 -3.66 27.23 1.63
C VAL A 25 -3.95 26.44 2.92
N ALA A 26 -3.65 27.02 4.08
CA ALA A 26 -3.76 26.34 5.37
C ALA A 26 -5.20 25.87 5.68
N ASP A 27 -6.19 26.70 5.38
CA ASP A 27 -7.61 26.38 5.60
C ASP A 27 -8.08 25.25 4.68
N ASP A 28 -7.70 25.28 3.40
CA ASP A 28 -8.01 24.23 2.42
C ASP A 28 -7.35 22.89 2.77
N LEU A 29 -6.11 22.94 3.27
CA LEU A 29 -5.40 21.77 3.77
C LEU A 29 -6.09 21.18 4.99
N ALA A 30 -6.48 22.01 5.96
CA ALA A 30 -7.21 21.58 7.15
C ALA A 30 -8.56 20.93 6.77
N HIS A 31 -9.27 21.52 5.81
CA HIS A 31 -10.51 20.97 5.27
C HIS A 31 -10.28 19.58 4.65
N SER A 32 -9.30 19.47 3.74
CA SER A 32 -8.97 18.23 3.04
C SER A 32 -8.55 17.11 4.00
N LEU A 33 -7.80 17.42 5.07
CA LEU A 33 -7.41 16.46 6.09
C LEU A 33 -8.60 15.93 6.90
N ARG A 34 -9.58 16.79 7.21
CA ARG A 34 -10.82 16.39 7.90
C ARG A 34 -11.69 15.50 7.01
N GLU A 35 -11.83 15.84 5.73
CA GLU A 35 -12.52 15.00 4.76
C GLU A 35 -11.87 13.61 4.66
N MET A 36 -10.53 13.56 4.58
CA MET A 36 -9.77 12.32 4.55
C MET A 36 -9.97 11.48 5.82
N GLN A 37 -9.90 12.09 7.02
CA GLN A 37 -10.13 11.39 8.29
C GLN A 37 -11.59 10.90 8.43
N ALA A 38 -12.55 11.65 7.91
CA ALA A 38 -13.96 11.29 7.88
C ALA A 38 -14.31 10.26 6.78
N GLY A 39 -13.33 9.85 5.97
CA GLY A 39 -13.52 8.91 4.86
C GLY A 39 -14.33 9.49 3.70
N GLN A 40 -14.40 10.82 3.58
CA GLN A 40 -15.11 11.52 2.52
C GLN A 40 -14.18 11.66 1.31
N PHE A 41 -14.31 10.72 0.37
CA PHE A 41 -13.53 10.72 -0.86
C PHE A 41 -14.42 11.05 -2.05
N ALA A 42 -14.03 12.04 -2.86
CA ALA A 42 -14.75 12.43 -4.08
C ALA A 42 -14.90 11.27 -5.08
N ARG A 43 -13.95 10.33 -5.07
CA ARG A 43 -13.98 9.10 -5.87
C ARG A 43 -13.27 7.97 -5.14
N GLN A 44 -13.98 6.90 -4.86
CA GLN A 44 -13.39 5.65 -4.42
C GLN A 44 -13.17 4.75 -5.65
N THR A 45 -11.94 4.32 -5.87
CA THR A 45 -11.65 3.30 -6.90
C THR A 45 -11.55 1.96 -6.19
N GLU A 46 -12.52 1.09 -6.40
CA GLU A 46 -12.43 -0.28 -5.95
C GLU A 46 -11.42 -1.03 -6.83
N ILE A 47 -10.25 -1.33 -6.28
CA ILE A 47 -9.20 -2.07 -6.97
C ILE A 47 -9.28 -3.52 -6.51
N THR A 48 -9.83 -4.39 -7.34
CA THR A 48 -9.76 -5.83 -7.11
C THR A 48 -8.34 -6.32 -7.38
N LEU A 49 -7.58 -6.59 -6.32
CA LEU A 49 -6.26 -7.19 -6.44
C LEU A 49 -6.37 -8.61 -7.01
N SER A 50 -5.49 -8.96 -7.94
CA SER A 50 -5.39 -10.35 -8.40
C SER A 50 -4.95 -11.26 -7.25
N PRO A 51 -5.27 -12.57 -7.28
CA PRO A 51 -4.88 -13.50 -6.21
C PRO A 51 -3.37 -13.48 -5.92
N VAL A 52 -2.54 -13.35 -6.96
CA VAL A 52 -1.07 -13.26 -6.82
C VAL A 52 -0.66 -11.99 -6.07
N ALA A 53 -1.27 -10.85 -6.40
CA ALA A 53 -1.01 -9.60 -5.72
C ALA A 53 -1.48 -9.65 -4.26
N GLN A 54 -2.64 -10.25 -3.99
CA GLN A 54 -3.14 -10.47 -2.63
C GLN A 54 -2.15 -11.30 -1.80
N THR A 55 -1.70 -12.44 -2.32
CA THR A 55 -0.67 -13.28 -1.67
C THR A 55 0.58 -12.47 -1.34
N ARG A 56 1.13 -11.72 -2.30
CA ARG A 56 2.31 -10.89 -2.03
C ARG A 56 2.03 -9.86 -0.92
N HIS A 57 0.92 -9.14 -1.01
CA HIS A 57 0.57 -8.12 -0.02
C HIS A 57 0.45 -8.69 1.39
N GLN A 58 -0.09 -9.90 1.55
CA GLN A 58 -0.16 -10.59 2.84
C GLN A 58 1.21 -10.88 3.46
N THR A 59 2.25 -11.06 2.64
CA THR A 59 3.63 -11.29 3.12
C THR A 59 4.35 -10.01 3.54
N GLY A 60 3.80 -8.82 3.23
CA GLY A 60 4.47 -7.54 3.49
C GLY A 60 5.69 -7.25 2.59
N LEU A 61 5.96 -8.09 1.59
CA LEU A 61 7.11 -7.91 0.70
C LEU A 61 6.79 -7.00 -0.51
N SER A 62 7.81 -6.24 -0.92
CA SER A 62 7.78 -5.51 -2.20
C SER A 62 7.75 -6.48 -3.38
N GLN A 63 7.40 -5.99 -4.57
CA GLN A 63 7.36 -6.81 -5.77
C GLN A 63 8.73 -7.44 -6.08
N GLU A 64 9.80 -6.67 -5.91
CA GLU A 64 11.18 -7.12 -6.14
C GLU A 64 11.59 -8.21 -5.15
N LYS A 65 11.30 -8.00 -3.85
CA LYS A 65 11.65 -8.96 -2.79
C LYS A 65 10.87 -10.27 -2.94
N PHE A 66 9.58 -10.18 -3.24
CA PHE A 66 8.75 -11.35 -3.45
C PHE A 66 9.15 -12.12 -4.71
N ALA A 67 9.48 -11.42 -5.80
CA ALA A 67 9.98 -12.06 -7.02
C ALA A 67 11.31 -12.78 -6.77
N ALA A 68 12.23 -12.15 -6.05
CA ALA A 68 13.50 -12.76 -5.65
C ALA A 68 13.29 -14.03 -4.81
N LEU A 69 12.38 -13.99 -3.83
CA LEU A 69 12.02 -15.16 -3.01
C LEU A 69 11.46 -16.33 -3.84
N LEU A 70 10.69 -16.02 -4.89
CA LEU A 70 10.16 -17.02 -5.81
C LEU A 70 11.16 -17.46 -6.89
N GLY A 71 12.36 -16.88 -6.93
CA GLY A 71 13.38 -17.18 -7.95
C GLY A 71 12.99 -16.72 -9.36
N ILE A 72 12.18 -15.67 -9.50
CA ILE A 72 11.72 -15.12 -10.79
C ILE A 72 12.04 -13.63 -10.92
N SER A 73 11.95 -13.11 -12.15
CA SER A 73 12.10 -11.67 -12.38
C SER A 73 10.90 -10.87 -11.85
N ALA A 74 11.13 -9.62 -11.40
CA ALA A 74 10.05 -8.70 -11.03
C ALA A 74 9.05 -8.48 -12.19
N ASN A 75 9.53 -8.51 -13.44
CA ASN A 75 8.67 -8.38 -14.62
C ASN A 75 7.75 -9.60 -14.82
N THR A 76 8.23 -10.80 -14.48
CA THR A 76 7.41 -12.03 -14.47
C THR A 76 6.30 -11.92 -13.44
N LEU A 77 6.64 -11.53 -12.21
CA LEU A 77 5.66 -11.33 -11.14
C LEU A 77 4.64 -10.25 -11.52
N LYS A 78 5.09 -9.12 -12.07
CA LYS A 78 4.22 -8.05 -12.58
C LYS A 78 3.25 -8.56 -13.64
N SER A 79 3.73 -9.39 -14.57
CA SER A 79 2.87 -9.99 -15.60
C SER A 79 1.80 -10.91 -15.01
N TRP A 80 2.10 -11.62 -13.91
CA TRP A 80 1.12 -12.43 -13.18
C TRP A 80 0.12 -11.59 -12.39
N GLU A 81 0.59 -10.57 -11.68
CA GLU A 81 -0.26 -9.67 -10.90
C GLU A 81 -1.22 -8.88 -11.79
N GLN A 82 -0.80 -8.53 -13.01
CA GLN A 82 -1.62 -7.89 -14.04
C GLN A 82 -2.42 -8.89 -14.90
N GLN A 83 -2.38 -10.18 -14.59
CA GLN A 83 -3.07 -11.26 -15.31
C GLN A 83 -2.73 -11.37 -16.82
N ARG A 84 -1.61 -10.77 -17.27
CA ARG A 84 -1.10 -10.91 -18.65
C ARG A 84 -0.53 -12.30 -18.93
N ARG A 85 0.01 -12.93 -17.90
CA ARG A 85 0.51 -14.32 -17.92
C ARG A 85 0.04 -15.05 -16.67
N GLN A 86 0.03 -16.37 -16.75
CA GLN A 86 -0.34 -17.22 -15.63
C GLN A 86 0.91 -17.87 -15.02
N PRO A 87 0.96 -18.07 -13.69
CA PRO A 87 2.01 -18.86 -13.07
C PRO A 87 1.94 -20.32 -13.53
N SER A 88 3.09 -21.00 -13.55
CA SER A 88 3.16 -22.45 -13.79
C SER A 88 2.41 -23.23 -12.71
N GLY A 89 2.13 -24.51 -12.93
CA GLY A 89 1.45 -25.36 -11.94
C GLY A 89 2.15 -25.37 -10.58
N ALA A 90 3.48 -25.55 -10.57
CA ALA A 90 4.27 -25.50 -9.35
C ALA A 90 4.24 -24.12 -8.68
N ALA A 91 4.34 -23.03 -9.45
CA ALA A 91 4.27 -21.68 -8.92
C ALA A 91 2.89 -21.38 -8.31
N ARG A 92 1.80 -21.88 -8.91
CA ARG A 92 0.45 -21.77 -8.34
C ARG A 92 0.33 -22.49 -7.00
N THR A 93 0.88 -23.70 -6.88
CA THR A 93 0.90 -24.44 -5.62
C THR A 93 1.65 -23.65 -4.53
N LEU A 94 2.82 -23.09 -4.86
CA LEU A 94 3.59 -22.27 -3.93
C LEU A 94 2.85 -20.99 -3.53
N LEU A 95 2.25 -20.28 -4.49
CA LEU A 95 1.45 -19.09 -4.22
C LEU A 95 0.24 -19.39 -3.34
N HIS A 96 -0.41 -20.54 -3.54
CA HIS A 96 -1.52 -20.98 -2.69
C HIS A 96 -1.06 -21.31 -1.27
N LEU A 97 0.10 -21.94 -1.12
CA LEU A 97 0.70 -22.19 0.18
C LEU A 97 1.02 -20.87 0.92
N LEU A 98 1.69 -19.94 0.24
CA LEU A 98 2.04 -18.62 0.79
C LEU A 98 0.81 -17.76 1.07
N HIS A 99 -0.30 -17.95 0.35
CA HIS A 99 -1.56 -17.27 0.64
C HIS A 99 -2.16 -17.73 1.98
N LYS A 100 -2.05 -19.03 2.27
CA LYS A 100 -2.54 -19.61 3.53
C LYS A 100 -1.58 -19.35 4.70
N HIS A 101 -0.29 -19.34 4.41
CA HIS A 101 0.79 -19.29 5.38
C HIS A 101 1.83 -18.24 4.96
N PRO A 102 1.49 -16.93 5.00
CA PRO A 102 2.40 -15.87 4.59
C PRO A 102 3.67 -15.81 5.45
N GLU A 103 3.66 -16.35 6.67
CA GLU A 103 4.81 -16.45 7.56
C GLU A 103 5.96 -17.28 6.97
N LEU A 104 5.68 -18.24 6.09
CA LEU A 104 6.67 -19.14 5.48
C LEU A 104 7.69 -18.41 4.61
N VAL A 105 7.44 -17.15 4.22
CA VAL A 105 8.45 -16.34 3.51
C VAL A 105 9.76 -16.17 4.31
N HIS A 106 9.70 -16.29 5.62
CA HIS A 106 10.89 -16.21 6.48
C HIS A 106 11.70 -17.50 6.47
N GLU A 107 11.08 -18.64 6.12
CA GLU A 107 11.74 -19.95 6.05
C GLU A 107 12.36 -20.21 4.67
N ILE A 108 11.76 -19.65 3.60
CA ILE A 108 12.24 -19.80 2.22
C ILE A 108 13.50 -18.96 1.95
N ARG A 109 13.73 -17.92 2.77
CA ARG A 109 14.82 -16.96 2.59
C ARG A 109 16.17 -17.64 2.84
N GLN A 110 16.79 -18.10 1.76
CA GLN A 110 18.16 -18.62 1.71
C GLN A 110 19.19 -17.50 1.94
#